data_AF-A0A8S0TPU6-F1
#
_entry.id   AF-A0A8S0TPU6-F1
#
_cell.length_a   1.000
_cell.length_b   1.000
_cell.length_c   1.000
_cell.angle_alpha   90.00
_cell.angle_beta   90.00
_cell.angle_gamma   90.00
#
_symmetry.space_group_name_H-M   'P 1'
#
loop_
_entity.id
_entity.type
_entity.pdbx_description
1 polymer ?
#
loop_
_entity_poly.entity_id
_entity_poly.type
_entity_poly.pdbx_seq_one_letter_code
_entity_poly.pdbx_strand_id
1 'polypeptide(L)'
;MVVEPSAELFNDMMTKVTTLHSYTGGDQGFLNSYYSNFANAHLFDPDASPEDLKSRPAPQMERLSTLYNADVGLYMLANKWMVDEEELRVIHYTLGPLKPWDWWTSWLVKPVDVWQDVRVKLEETLPGTGGGKSPNDKLLVIFLFLLPVLFFAFCYYRSFLQTRSLLDHIRHLYYKLRSGGVLGYSSVTSSNINSDGQFPNLAYSKVPIFLGAMSVVVCFMGAMLSLVVSVSIVPRQVMPWTGFLLVYEWTLTIFFLLVGSYLHIVYRWGKLIGNQSASLSLHSESVAYDSGKGHFRMMSSCDSATWYYGLGAAFLALATPLLPSVFGVTALFLRLGLMVMGGLTLASFMTYAAEHISVRTFMRGYEERDAQTTRNICSFC
;
A
#
# COMPACT_ATOMS: atom_id res chain seq x y z
N MET A 1 19.63 32.05 4.34
CA MET A 1 20.50 33.19 3.96
C MET A 1 20.20 34.34 4.88
N VAL A 2 21.19 35.15 5.21
CA VAL A 2 21.02 36.42 5.92
C VAL A 2 21.55 37.50 4.98
N VAL A 3 20.72 38.49 4.67
CA VAL A 3 21.02 39.50 3.64
C VAL A 3 20.64 40.89 4.14
N GLU A 4 21.41 41.89 3.72
CA GLU A 4 21.01 43.29 3.80
C GLU A 4 20.31 43.65 2.48
N PRO A 5 19.01 44.01 2.49
CA PRO A 5 18.30 44.34 1.26
C PRO A 5 18.91 45.55 0.54
N SER A 6 19.20 45.42 -0.74
CA SER A 6 19.71 46.50 -1.60
C SER A 6 19.05 46.45 -2.98
N ALA A 7 18.44 47.57 -3.39
CA ALA A 7 17.82 47.69 -4.70
C ALA A 7 18.86 47.62 -5.84
N GLU A 8 20.05 48.18 -5.61
CA GLU A 8 21.16 48.13 -6.56
C GLU A 8 21.62 46.68 -6.79
N LEU A 9 21.86 45.93 -5.70
CA LEU A 9 22.26 44.53 -5.76
C LEU A 9 21.20 43.65 -6.43
N PHE A 10 19.93 43.87 -6.11
CA PHE A 10 18.82 43.16 -6.74
C PHE A 10 18.78 43.42 -8.25
N ASN A 11 18.84 44.67 -8.68
CA ASN A 11 18.81 45.02 -10.10
C ASN A 11 20.01 44.43 -10.84
N ASP A 12 21.21 44.47 -10.26
CA ASP A 12 22.40 43.84 -10.84
C ASP A 12 22.20 42.31 -10.98
N MET A 13 21.72 41.61 -9.95
CA MET A 13 21.39 40.18 -10.04
C MET A 13 20.36 39.90 -11.16
N MET A 14 19.34 40.75 -11.30
CA MET A 14 18.32 40.59 -12.35
C MET A 14 18.89 40.76 -13.76
N THR A 15 19.87 41.65 -13.97
CA THR A 15 20.56 41.75 -15.27
C THR A 15 21.40 40.52 -15.60
N LYS A 16 21.84 39.78 -14.58
CA LYS A 16 22.70 38.60 -14.70
C LYS A 16 21.93 37.29 -14.73
N VAL A 17 20.64 37.27 -14.39
CA VAL A 17 19.85 36.02 -14.29
C VAL A 17 19.79 35.24 -15.60
N THR A 18 19.86 35.92 -16.76
CA THR A 18 19.80 35.30 -18.09
C THR A 18 21.17 34.99 -18.68
N THR A 19 22.23 35.57 -18.15
CA THR A 19 23.59 35.50 -18.72
C THR A 19 24.55 34.69 -17.85
N LEU A 20 24.38 34.72 -16.54
CA LEU A 20 25.19 33.98 -15.59
C LEU A 20 24.67 32.53 -15.49
N HIS A 21 25.57 31.58 -15.69
CA HIS A 21 25.23 30.17 -15.65
C HIS A 21 24.75 29.73 -14.26
N SER A 22 23.67 28.95 -14.19
CA SER A 22 23.24 28.24 -12.98
C SER A 22 23.34 26.73 -13.20
N TYR A 23 24.30 26.09 -12.52
CA TYR A 23 24.55 24.66 -12.70
C TYR A 23 23.46 23.75 -12.11
N THR A 24 22.58 24.29 -11.25
CA THR A 24 21.40 23.57 -10.74
C THR A 24 20.12 23.88 -11.53
N GLY A 25 20.17 24.87 -12.44
CA GLY A 25 18.97 25.43 -13.07
C GLY A 25 18.06 26.22 -12.10
N GLY A 26 18.51 26.47 -10.86
CA GLY A 26 17.76 27.15 -9.81
C GLY A 26 18.52 28.31 -9.16
N ASP A 27 17.96 28.80 -8.06
CA ASP A 27 18.49 29.90 -7.25
C ASP A 27 19.86 29.57 -6.63
N GLN A 28 20.02 28.37 -6.06
CA GLN A 28 21.28 27.96 -5.45
C GLN A 28 22.45 28.00 -6.44
N GLY A 29 22.27 27.48 -7.66
CA GLY A 29 23.31 27.48 -8.69
C GLY A 29 23.62 28.87 -9.22
N PHE A 30 22.60 29.73 -9.33
CA PHE A 30 22.77 31.12 -9.73
C PHE A 30 23.55 31.90 -8.67
N LEU A 31 23.13 31.81 -7.40
CA LEU A 31 23.76 32.53 -6.29
C LEU A 31 25.20 32.09 -6.05
N ASN A 32 25.51 30.80 -6.19
CA ASN A 32 26.89 30.32 -6.11
C ASN A 32 27.76 30.83 -7.25
N SER A 33 27.19 31.04 -8.44
CA SER A 33 27.92 31.62 -9.57
C SER A 33 28.10 33.14 -9.41
N TYR A 34 27.09 33.81 -8.84
CA TYR A 34 27.12 35.24 -8.57
C TYR A 34 28.13 35.58 -7.46
N TYR A 35 28.09 34.82 -6.37
CA TYR A 35 29.03 34.87 -5.25
C TYR A 35 30.12 33.79 -5.40
N SER A 36 30.87 33.83 -6.50
CA SER A 36 31.86 32.79 -6.86
C SER A 36 32.93 32.52 -5.79
N ASN A 37 33.24 33.50 -4.93
CA ASN A 37 34.19 33.35 -3.84
C ASN A 37 33.56 32.91 -2.50
N PHE A 38 32.26 32.60 -2.46
CA PHE A 38 31.53 32.25 -1.22
C PHE A 38 32.14 31.03 -0.51
N ALA A 39 32.66 30.04 -1.26
CA ALA A 39 33.31 28.87 -0.68
C ALA A 39 34.53 29.21 0.20
N ASN A 40 35.22 30.32 -0.12
CA ASN A 40 36.40 30.79 0.62
C ASN A 40 36.06 31.78 1.73
N ALA A 41 34.78 32.12 1.94
CA ALA A 41 34.38 33.03 3.00
C ALA A 41 34.57 32.41 4.40
N HIS A 42 34.82 33.28 5.38
CA HIS A 42 34.97 32.90 6.78
C HIS A 42 33.66 32.34 7.33
N LEU A 43 33.76 31.42 8.29
CA LEU A 43 32.59 30.97 9.04
C LEU A 43 32.13 32.11 9.95
N PHE A 44 30.83 32.36 9.96
CA PHE A 44 30.20 33.24 10.93
C PHE A 44 30.38 32.65 12.33
N ASP A 45 30.90 33.48 13.23
CA ASP A 45 31.14 33.14 14.62
C ASP A 45 30.38 34.14 15.51
N PRO A 46 29.27 33.71 16.14
CA PRO A 46 28.44 34.60 16.95
C PRO A 46 29.14 35.08 18.23
N ASP A 47 30.18 34.37 18.68
CA ASP A 47 30.89 34.67 19.93
C ASP A 47 32.19 35.47 19.69
N ALA A 48 32.48 35.84 18.43
CA ALA A 48 33.66 36.61 18.07
C ALA A 48 33.62 38.03 18.67
N SER A 49 34.77 38.50 19.18
CA SER A 49 34.86 39.85 19.72
C SER A 49 34.76 40.91 18.61
N PRO A 50 34.29 42.14 18.91
CA PRO A 50 34.27 43.24 17.95
C PRO A 50 35.66 43.58 17.38
N GLU A 51 36.71 43.40 18.16
CA GLU A 51 38.10 43.59 17.73
C GLU A 51 38.52 42.53 16.71
N ASP A 52 38.15 41.27 16.96
CA ASP A 52 38.42 40.17 16.03
C ASP A 52 37.72 40.39 14.70
N LEU A 53 36.45 40.81 14.72
CA LEU A 53 35.67 41.12 13.52
C LEU A 53 36.30 42.25 12.68
N LYS A 54 36.81 43.30 13.33
CA LYS A 54 37.47 44.43 12.64
C LYS A 54 38.84 44.06 12.05
N SER A 55 39.50 43.05 12.61
CA SER A 55 40.83 42.61 12.18
C SER A 55 40.79 41.62 11.00
N ARG A 56 39.62 41.06 10.68
CA ARG A 56 39.46 40.08 9.60
C ARG A 56 39.61 40.75 8.22
N PRO A 57 40.51 40.27 7.35
CA PRO A 57 40.51 40.67 5.95
C PRO A 57 39.22 40.21 5.25
N ALA A 58 38.72 40.99 4.30
CA ALA A 58 37.48 40.68 3.58
C ALA A 58 37.57 39.32 2.86
N PRO A 59 36.48 38.54 2.85
CA PRO A 59 35.36 38.85 1.96
C PRO A 59 34.19 39.56 2.66
N GLN A 60 33.41 40.35 1.91
CA GLN A 60 32.20 41.08 2.37
C GLN A 60 31.06 40.19 2.90
N MET A 61 31.25 38.86 2.96
CA MET A 61 30.21 37.90 3.29
C MET A 61 30.80 36.77 4.13
N GLU A 62 29.96 36.13 4.95
CA GLU A 62 30.33 35.01 5.81
C GLU A 62 29.49 33.77 5.49
N ARG A 63 30.03 32.59 5.80
CA ARG A 63 29.34 31.32 5.69
C ARG A 63 28.69 30.97 7.03
N LEU A 64 27.41 30.64 6.99
CA LEU A 64 26.74 30.07 8.15
C LEU A 64 27.19 28.62 8.36
N SER A 65 27.35 28.23 9.62
CA SER A 65 27.50 26.83 10.02
C SER A 65 26.29 26.00 9.55
N THR A 66 26.50 24.71 9.33
CA THR A 66 25.44 23.73 9.01
C THR A 66 24.36 23.66 10.09
N LEU A 67 24.63 24.13 11.32
CA LEU A 67 23.64 24.27 12.40
C LEU A 67 22.42 25.13 12.00
N TYR A 68 22.62 26.10 11.11
CA TYR A 68 21.58 27.05 10.65
C TYR A 68 20.90 26.63 9.33
N ASN A 69 21.26 25.48 8.77
CA ASN A 69 20.66 24.95 7.55
C ASN A 69 20.93 23.44 7.44
N ALA A 70 20.49 22.67 8.44
CA ALA A 70 20.76 21.24 8.51
C ALA A 70 19.94 20.49 7.45
N ASP A 71 20.65 19.83 6.54
CA ASP A 71 20.06 19.20 5.36
C ASP A 71 19.56 17.78 5.69
N VAL A 72 18.25 17.56 5.56
CA VAL A 72 17.62 16.25 5.75
C VAL A 72 18.08 15.22 4.70
N GLY A 73 18.43 15.66 3.50
CA GLY A 73 19.02 14.80 2.46
C GLY A 73 20.37 14.22 2.88
N LEU A 74 21.24 15.02 3.50
CA LEU A 74 22.50 14.52 4.06
C LEU A 74 22.25 13.58 5.24
N TYR A 75 21.29 13.90 6.10
CA TYR A 75 20.88 13.02 7.20
C TYR A 75 20.44 11.64 6.67
N MET A 76 19.68 11.58 5.58
CA MET A 76 19.21 10.33 4.99
C MET A 76 20.35 9.46 4.44
N LEU A 77 21.41 10.06 3.93
CA LEU A 77 22.59 9.34 3.44
C LEU A 77 23.48 8.85 4.60
N ALA A 78 23.67 9.67 5.63
CA ALA A 78 24.55 9.36 6.75
C ALA A 78 23.85 8.60 7.90
N ASN A 79 22.52 8.57 7.92
CA ASN A 79 21.67 8.11 9.03
C ASN A 79 21.98 8.76 10.38
N LYS A 80 22.51 9.99 10.35
CA LYS A 80 22.82 10.82 11.52
C LYS A 80 22.96 12.28 11.10
N TRP A 81 22.81 13.20 12.06
CA TRP A 81 23.20 14.58 11.86
C TRP A 81 24.73 14.69 11.77
N MET A 82 25.20 15.61 10.93
CA MET A 82 26.64 15.90 10.79
C MET A 82 27.17 16.87 11.85
N VAL A 83 26.26 17.33 12.71
CA VAL A 83 26.44 18.26 13.82
C VAL A 83 25.73 17.70 15.04
N ASP A 84 26.00 18.26 16.21
CA ASP A 84 25.25 17.91 17.42
C ASP A 84 23.75 18.22 17.22
N GLU A 85 22.90 17.25 17.57
CA GLU A 85 21.45 17.36 17.43
C GLU A 85 20.88 18.40 18.41
N GLU A 86 21.50 18.56 19.58
CA GLU A 86 21.07 19.52 20.61
C GLU A 86 21.35 20.98 20.20
N GLU A 87 22.32 21.19 19.31
CA GLU A 87 22.71 22.52 18.83
C GLU A 87 21.96 22.94 17.55
N LEU A 88 21.20 22.05 16.93
CA LEU A 88 20.48 22.31 15.69
C LEU A 88 19.53 23.50 15.84
N ARG A 89 19.64 24.46 14.93
CA ARG A 89 18.80 25.66 14.92
C ARG A 89 17.72 25.62 13.85
N VAL A 90 18.07 25.11 12.66
CA VAL A 90 17.16 25.07 11.51
C VAL A 90 17.31 23.75 10.77
N ILE A 91 16.20 23.03 10.61
CA ILE A 91 16.12 21.82 9.80
C ILE A 91 15.53 22.16 8.44
N HIS A 92 16.24 21.81 7.37
CA HIS A 92 15.83 22.04 6.01
C HIS A 92 15.45 20.73 5.31
N TYR A 93 14.16 20.60 4.96
CA TYR A 93 13.60 19.48 4.20
C TYR A 93 13.84 19.66 2.70
N THR A 94 15.08 19.45 2.28
CA THR A 94 15.62 19.64 0.91
C THR A 94 15.13 18.60 -0.09
N LEU A 95 14.73 17.41 0.36
CA LEU A 95 14.28 16.31 -0.50
C LEU A 95 12.94 16.67 -1.16
N GLY A 96 13.00 17.17 -2.39
CA GLY A 96 11.86 17.73 -3.12
C GLY A 96 10.58 16.88 -3.08
N PRO A 97 10.64 15.58 -3.45
CA PRO A 97 9.48 14.70 -3.39
C PRO A 97 9.07 14.26 -1.97
N LEU A 98 9.96 14.40 -0.98
CA LEU A 98 9.79 13.87 0.38
C LEU A 98 9.54 15.00 1.38
N LYS A 99 8.40 15.67 1.24
CA LYS A 99 8.05 16.78 2.12
C LYS A 99 7.34 16.32 3.40
N PRO A 100 7.65 16.89 4.57
CA PRO A 100 7.18 16.38 5.85
C PRO A 100 5.67 16.51 6.06
N TRP A 101 5.00 17.39 5.31
CA TRP A 101 3.54 17.52 5.31
C TRP A 101 2.83 16.39 4.57
N ASP A 102 3.54 15.64 3.72
CA ASP A 102 2.99 14.47 3.06
C ASP A 102 3.03 13.28 4.01
N TRP A 103 1.86 12.77 4.38
CA TRP A 103 1.71 11.71 5.40
C TRP A 103 2.60 10.48 5.18
N TRP A 104 2.87 10.12 3.92
CA TRP A 104 3.66 8.94 3.57
C TRP A 104 5.16 9.12 3.80
N THR A 105 5.65 10.35 3.90
CA THR A 105 7.08 10.64 4.08
C THR A 105 7.58 10.29 5.46
N SER A 106 6.72 10.31 6.48
CA SER A 106 7.09 9.94 7.86
C SER A 106 7.58 8.49 7.98
N TRP A 107 7.20 7.65 7.02
CA TRP A 107 7.62 6.25 6.98
C TRP A 107 9.02 6.08 6.39
N LEU A 108 9.44 7.01 5.55
CA LEU A 108 10.75 7.01 4.89
C LEU A 108 11.79 7.86 5.62
N VAL A 109 11.39 9.03 6.13
CA VAL A 109 12.28 10.08 6.61
C VAL A 109 12.06 10.30 8.10
N LYS A 110 13.10 10.04 8.92
CA LYS A 110 12.99 10.09 10.39
C LYS A 110 12.62 11.48 10.92
N PRO A 111 13.30 12.60 10.54
CA PRO A 111 13.03 13.93 11.13
C PRO A 111 11.63 14.49 10.92
N VAL A 112 10.76 13.81 10.15
CA VAL A 112 9.37 14.24 9.92
C VAL A 112 8.58 14.35 11.22
N ASP A 113 8.94 13.56 12.25
CA ASP A 113 8.38 13.67 13.60
C ASP A 113 8.54 15.07 14.19
N VAL A 114 9.75 15.64 14.15
CA VAL A 114 10.04 17.00 14.63
C VAL A 114 9.15 18.02 13.92
N TRP A 115 8.97 17.88 12.60
CA TRP A 115 8.09 18.78 11.85
C TRP A 115 6.62 18.62 12.24
N GLN A 116 6.12 17.39 12.41
CA GLN A 116 4.74 17.14 12.82
C GLN A 116 4.46 17.65 14.23
N ASP A 117 5.42 17.52 15.15
CA ASP A 117 5.31 18.01 16.53
C ASP A 117 5.22 19.53 16.61
N VAL A 118 5.94 20.24 15.74
CA VAL A 118 5.79 21.69 15.58
C VAL A 118 4.46 22.01 14.92
N ARG A 119 4.11 21.32 13.82
CA ARG A 119 2.89 21.55 13.06
C ARG A 119 1.65 21.51 13.93
N VAL A 120 1.49 20.49 14.79
CA VAL A 120 0.29 20.34 15.63
C VAL A 120 0.12 21.43 16.68
N LYS A 121 1.20 22.14 17.03
CA LYS A 121 1.20 23.26 17.98
C LYS A 121 0.95 24.61 17.32
N LEU A 122 0.93 24.67 15.98
CA LEU A 122 0.72 25.93 15.27
C LEU A 122 -0.66 26.50 15.60
N GLU A 123 -0.65 27.77 15.99
CA GLU A 123 -1.86 28.54 16.23
C GLU A 123 -2.69 28.69 14.96
N GLU A 124 -3.96 28.95 15.17
CA GLU A 124 -4.91 29.14 14.10
C GLU A 124 -4.75 30.54 13.50
N THR A 125 -4.27 30.64 12.27
CA THR A 125 -4.20 31.91 11.53
C THR A 125 -5.49 32.23 10.79
N LEU A 126 -6.24 31.20 10.39
CA LEU A 126 -7.54 31.28 9.72
C LEU A 126 -8.52 30.25 10.30
N PRO A 127 -9.84 30.49 10.27
CA PRO A 127 -10.85 29.57 10.80
C PRO A 127 -10.63 28.10 10.41
N GLY A 128 -10.37 27.25 11.39
CA GLY A 128 -10.16 25.81 11.24
C GLY A 128 -8.79 25.37 10.71
N THR A 129 -7.79 26.27 10.66
CA THR A 129 -6.43 25.97 10.16
C THR A 129 -5.41 25.60 11.25
N GLY A 130 -5.78 25.73 12.52
CA GLY A 130 -4.91 25.38 13.64
C GLY A 130 -4.33 23.96 13.53
N GLY A 131 -3.05 23.83 13.83
CA GLY A 131 -2.33 22.57 13.65
C GLY A 131 -2.04 22.20 12.18
N GLY A 132 -2.13 23.16 11.25
CA GLY A 132 -2.01 22.94 9.81
C GLY A 132 -3.14 22.08 9.24
N LYS A 133 -4.36 22.21 9.79
CA LYS A 133 -5.54 21.45 9.37
C LYS A 133 -6.31 22.19 8.27
N SER A 134 -7.15 21.44 7.57
CA SER A 134 -8.11 21.97 6.59
C SER A 134 -9.50 21.45 6.93
N PRO A 135 -10.52 22.32 7.07
CA PRO A 135 -11.91 21.88 7.31
C PRO A 135 -12.43 20.91 6.26
N ASN A 136 -12.06 21.12 4.98
CA ASN A 136 -12.45 20.26 3.87
C ASN A 136 -11.80 18.87 3.99
N ASP A 137 -10.52 18.83 4.33
CA ASP A 137 -9.80 17.57 4.50
C ASP A 137 -10.36 16.77 5.67
N LYS A 138 -10.77 17.45 6.76
CA LYS A 138 -11.41 16.81 7.91
C LYS A 138 -12.73 16.13 7.52
N LEU A 139 -13.58 16.82 6.75
CA LEU A 139 -14.84 16.24 6.27
C LEU A 139 -14.59 15.06 5.32
N LEU A 140 -13.62 15.20 4.41
CA LEU A 140 -13.23 14.16 3.47
C LEU A 140 -12.70 12.91 4.21
N VAL A 141 -11.84 13.08 5.21
CA VAL A 141 -11.32 11.98 6.03
C VAL A 141 -12.44 11.23 6.75
N ILE A 142 -13.42 11.94 7.32
CA ILE A 142 -14.59 11.31 7.96
C ILE A 142 -15.37 10.48 6.95
N PHE A 143 -15.62 11.03 5.76
CA PHE A 143 -16.33 10.32 4.69
C PHE A 143 -15.55 9.08 4.22
N LEU A 144 -14.25 9.22 3.99
CA LEU A 144 -13.37 8.13 3.56
C LEU A 144 -13.30 7.00 4.59
N PHE A 145 -13.34 7.31 5.88
CA PHE A 145 -13.36 6.30 6.94
C PHE A 145 -14.73 5.62 7.08
N LEU A 146 -15.82 6.37 7.02
CA LEU A 146 -17.16 5.82 7.25
C LEU A 146 -17.64 4.93 6.08
N LEU A 147 -17.29 5.26 4.85
CA LEU A 147 -17.86 4.61 3.68
C LEU A 147 -17.53 3.11 3.57
N PRO A 148 -16.25 2.66 3.69
CA PRO A 148 -15.94 1.24 3.68
C PRO A 148 -16.58 0.50 4.86
N VAL A 149 -16.57 1.09 6.06
CA VAL A 149 -17.22 0.52 7.25
C VAL A 149 -18.72 0.31 7.02
N LEU A 150 -19.43 1.31 6.50
CA LEU A 150 -20.85 1.21 6.18
C LEU A 150 -21.11 0.18 5.08
N PHE A 151 -20.25 0.12 4.06
CA PHE A 151 -20.33 -0.88 3.01
C PHE A 151 -20.21 -2.31 3.55
N PHE A 152 -19.18 -2.58 4.36
CA PHE A 152 -18.98 -3.90 4.97
C PHE A 152 -20.09 -4.23 5.98
N ALA A 153 -20.56 -3.27 6.77
CA ALA A 153 -21.69 -3.46 7.67
C ALA A 153 -22.97 -3.84 6.90
N PHE A 154 -23.23 -3.19 5.76
CA PHE A 154 -24.34 -3.52 4.88
C PHE A 154 -24.20 -4.91 4.25
N CYS A 155 -23.02 -5.26 3.72
CA CYS A 155 -22.72 -6.58 3.19
C CYS A 155 -22.88 -7.69 4.25
N TYR A 156 -22.39 -7.43 5.46
CA TYR A 156 -22.51 -8.32 6.60
C TYR A 156 -23.97 -8.50 7.02
N TYR A 157 -24.72 -7.40 7.16
CA TYR A 157 -26.15 -7.44 7.50
C TYR A 157 -26.96 -8.22 6.46
N ARG A 158 -26.72 -7.98 5.16
CA ARG A 158 -27.37 -8.72 4.09
C ARG A 158 -27.04 -10.21 4.12
N SER A 159 -25.79 -10.56 4.39
CA SER A 159 -25.35 -11.96 4.54
C SER A 159 -26.00 -12.61 5.77
N PHE A 160 -26.05 -11.91 6.90
CA PHE A 160 -26.72 -12.35 8.12
C PHE A 160 -28.22 -12.60 7.93
N LEU A 161 -28.91 -11.78 7.13
CA LEU A 161 -30.31 -12.04 6.78
C LEU A 161 -30.49 -13.27 5.88
N GLN A 162 -29.46 -13.66 5.12
CA GLN A 162 -29.49 -14.81 4.20
C GLN A 162 -29.03 -16.13 4.84
N THR A 163 -28.14 -16.07 5.83
CA THR A 163 -27.59 -17.23 6.56
C THR A 163 -28.16 -17.33 7.97
N ARG A 164 -28.59 -18.52 8.41
CA ARG A 164 -28.98 -18.73 9.82
C ARG A 164 -27.81 -18.38 10.76
N SER A 165 -28.14 -17.64 11.82
CA SER A 165 -27.41 -17.36 13.08
C SER A 165 -25.90 -17.65 13.14
N LEU A 166 -25.09 -16.64 13.51
CA LEU A 166 -23.67 -16.78 13.88
C LEU A 166 -23.39 -17.92 14.87
N LEU A 167 -24.35 -18.23 15.74
CA LEU A 167 -24.24 -19.27 16.76
C LEU A 167 -24.20 -20.67 16.14
N ASP A 168 -24.85 -20.87 14.99
CA ASP A 168 -24.76 -22.11 14.22
C ASP A 168 -23.40 -22.26 13.54
N HIS A 169 -22.79 -21.16 13.08
CA HIS A 169 -21.45 -21.16 12.49
C HIS A 169 -20.36 -21.47 13.53
N ILE A 170 -20.41 -20.87 14.72
CA ILE A 170 -19.48 -21.16 15.83
C ILE A 170 -19.62 -22.61 16.27
N ARG A 171 -20.86 -23.09 16.40
CA ARG A 171 -21.15 -24.49 16.73
C ARG A 171 -20.60 -25.46 15.68
N HIS A 172 -20.69 -25.10 14.41
CA HIS A 172 -20.14 -25.90 13.30
C HIS A 172 -18.61 -25.89 13.26
N LEU A 173 -17.96 -24.76 13.58
CA LEU A 173 -16.50 -24.66 13.69
C LEU A 173 -15.99 -25.52 14.86
N TYR A 174 -16.69 -25.46 16.00
CA TYR A 174 -16.42 -26.27 17.18
C TYR A 174 -16.52 -27.78 16.87
N TYR A 175 -17.55 -28.22 16.15
CA TYR A 175 -17.68 -29.62 15.74
C TYR A 175 -16.62 -30.05 14.72
N LYS A 176 -16.22 -29.17 13.79
CA LYS A 176 -15.19 -29.46 12.78
C LYS A 176 -13.78 -29.54 13.38
N LEU A 177 -13.48 -28.71 14.38
CA LEU A 177 -12.25 -28.79 15.18
C LEU A 177 -12.23 -30.04 16.06
N ARG A 178 -13.38 -30.42 16.65
CA ARG A 178 -13.52 -31.61 17.48
C ARG A 178 -13.47 -32.92 16.69
N SER A 179 -13.87 -32.92 15.42
CA SER A 179 -13.88 -34.12 14.57
C SER A 179 -12.52 -34.50 13.97
N GLY A 180 -11.41 -33.85 14.37
CA GLY A 180 -10.05 -34.24 13.97
C GLY A 180 -9.79 -34.23 12.46
N GLY A 181 -10.57 -33.47 11.68
CA GLY A 181 -10.40 -33.40 10.23
C GLY A 181 -9.13 -32.64 9.89
N VAL A 182 -8.04 -33.36 9.65
CA VAL A 182 -6.80 -32.84 9.06
C VAL A 182 -7.19 -32.01 7.83
N LEU A 183 -6.86 -30.71 7.85
CA LEU A 183 -6.89 -29.84 6.68
C LEU A 183 -5.97 -30.48 5.63
N GLY A 184 -6.55 -31.27 4.72
CA GLY A 184 -5.83 -31.83 3.60
C GLY A 184 -5.27 -30.69 2.76
N TYR A 185 -3.97 -30.44 2.91
CA TYR A 185 -3.19 -29.62 2.00
C TYR A 185 -3.14 -30.38 0.67
N SER A 186 -4.15 -30.21 -0.18
CA SER A 186 -4.05 -30.60 -1.58
C SER A 186 -3.07 -29.63 -2.23
N SER A 187 -1.78 -29.99 -2.25
CA SER A 187 -0.76 -29.28 -3.01
C SER A 187 -1.20 -29.28 -4.48
N VAL A 188 -1.58 -28.13 -5.03
CA VAL A 188 -1.58 -27.96 -6.48
C VAL A 188 -0.15 -27.54 -6.79
N THR A 189 0.58 -28.48 -7.37
CA THR A 189 1.94 -28.29 -7.87
C THR A 189 1.89 -27.30 -9.03
N SER A 190 2.67 -26.23 -8.96
CA SER A 190 2.84 -25.28 -10.05
C SER A 190 3.49 -25.96 -11.26
N SER A 191 3.04 -25.57 -12.45
CA SER A 191 3.49 -26.02 -13.76
C SER A 191 4.99 -26.34 -13.88
N ASN A 192 5.30 -27.60 -14.25
CA ASN A 192 6.59 -27.95 -14.84
C ASN A 192 6.37 -28.51 -16.25
N ILE A 193 7.19 -27.98 -17.15
CA ILE A 193 7.39 -28.42 -18.52
C ILE A 193 7.99 -29.85 -18.50
N ASN A 194 7.48 -30.70 -19.39
CA ASN A 194 7.96 -32.00 -19.89
C ASN A 194 7.44 -33.34 -19.34
N SER A 195 6.77 -34.03 -20.29
CA SER A 195 6.83 -35.43 -20.75
C SER A 195 6.79 -36.60 -19.77
N ASP A 196 5.75 -37.42 -20.00
CA ASP A 196 5.57 -38.85 -19.70
C ASP A 196 5.49 -39.31 -18.24
N GLY A 197 4.30 -39.73 -17.85
CA GLY A 197 4.02 -40.43 -16.59
C GLY A 197 2.53 -40.47 -16.28
N GLN A 198 1.93 -41.64 -16.45
CA GLN A 198 0.50 -41.94 -16.36
C GLN A 198 -0.18 -41.54 -15.02
N PHE A 199 -1.33 -40.84 -15.15
CA PHE A 199 -2.43 -40.58 -14.19
C PHE A 199 -2.12 -39.79 -12.90
N PRO A 200 -2.61 -38.52 -12.82
CA PRO A 200 -3.94 -38.24 -12.25
C PRO A 200 -4.72 -37.16 -13.04
N ASN A 201 -5.08 -37.44 -14.30
CA ASN A 201 -5.50 -36.40 -15.26
C ASN A 201 -7.02 -36.22 -15.48
N LEU A 202 -7.91 -36.79 -14.67
CA LEU A 202 -9.36 -36.69 -14.96
C LEU A 202 -10.01 -35.38 -14.46
N ALA A 203 -9.49 -34.76 -13.39
CA ALA A 203 -9.98 -33.47 -12.88
C ALA A 203 -9.34 -32.27 -13.60
N TYR A 204 -8.06 -32.39 -14.01
CA TYR A 204 -7.30 -31.32 -14.65
C TYR A 204 -7.65 -31.10 -16.13
N SER A 205 -8.29 -32.07 -16.81
CA SER A 205 -8.75 -31.88 -18.20
C SER A 205 -9.89 -30.87 -18.36
N LYS A 206 -10.48 -30.41 -17.24
CA LYS A 206 -11.72 -29.61 -17.23
C LYS A 206 -11.51 -28.13 -16.91
N VAL A 207 -10.32 -27.74 -16.44
CA VAL A 207 -9.99 -26.35 -16.12
C VAL A 207 -9.29 -25.70 -17.31
N PRO A 208 -9.68 -24.49 -17.73
CA PRO A 208 -8.98 -23.77 -18.80
C PRO A 208 -7.49 -23.57 -18.46
N ILE A 209 -6.60 -24.00 -19.36
CA ILE A 209 -5.14 -23.99 -19.16
C ILE A 209 -4.61 -22.57 -18.85
N PHE A 210 -5.24 -21.54 -19.41
CA PHE A 210 -4.84 -20.14 -19.22
C PHE A 210 -5.46 -19.47 -17.99
N LEU A 211 -6.36 -20.14 -17.25
CA LEU A 211 -7.08 -19.54 -16.12
C LEU A 211 -6.11 -19.04 -15.05
N GLY A 212 -5.12 -19.86 -14.66
CA GLY A 212 -4.12 -19.49 -13.64
C GLY A 212 -3.35 -18.23 -14.03
N ALA A 213 -2.75 -18.22 -15.23
CA ALA A 213 -2.00 -17.06 -15.73
C ALA A 213 -2.86 -15.79 -15.81
N MET A 214 -4.10 -15.92 -16.30
CA MET A 214 -5.06 -14.79 -16.35
C MET A 214 -5.37 -14.27 -14.94
N SER A 215 -5.57 -15.15 -13.96
CA SER A 215 -5.85 -14.76 -12.57
C SER A 215 -4.70 -14.01 -11.94
N VAL A 216 -3.46 -14.42 -12.20
CA VAL A 216 -2.27 -13.70 -11.74
C VAL A 216 -2.26 -12.28 -12.30
N VAL A 217 -2.46 -12.11 -13.62
CA VAL A 217 -2.51 -10.78 -14.25
C VAL A 217 -3.62 -9.91 -13.65
N VAL A 218 -4.83 -10.44 -13.53
CA VAL A 218 -5.96 -9.69 -12.95
C VAL A 218 -5.70 -9.33 -11.48
N CYS A 219 -5.08 -10.21 -10.71
CA CYS A 219 -4.73 -9.96 -9.31
C CYS A 219 -3.73 -8.79 -9.19
N PHE A 220 -2.64 -8.79 -9.96
CA PHE A 220 -1.66 -7.71 -9.92
C PHE A 220 -2.21 -6.39 -10.47
N MET A 221 -3.00 -6.43 -11.55
CA MET A 221 -3.67 -5.23 -12.07
C MET A 221 -4.66 -4.66 -11.04
N GLY A 222 -5.41 -5.54 -10.36
CA GLY A 222 -6.30 -5.16 -9.27
C GLY A 222 -5.53 -4.51 -8.12
N ALA A 223 -4.42 -5.09 -7.67
CA ALA A 223 -3.60 -4.55 -6.59
C ALA A 223 -3.02 -3.16 -6.95
N MET A 224 -2.48 -3.02 -8.15
CA MET A 224 -1.94 -1.73 -8.64
C MET A 224 -3.02 -0.66 -8.73
N LEU A 225 -4.17 -0.99 -9.34
CA LEU A 225 -5.29 -0.06 -9.47
C LEU A 225 -5.81 0.35 -8.08
N SER A 226 -5.99 -0.60 -7.17
CA SER A 226 -6.42 -0.33 -5.80
C SER A 226 -5.47 0.60 -5.07
N LEU A 227 -4.15 0.38 -5.18
CA LEU A 227 -3.15 1.24 -4.54
C LEU A 227 -3.17 2.66 -5.13
N VAL A 228 -3.17 2.79 -6.46
CA VAL A 228 -3.16 4.09 -7.15
C VAL A 228 -4.40 4.91 -6.79
N VAL A 229 -5.58 4.28 -6.82
CA VAL A 229 -6.84 4.96 -6.45
C VAL A 229 -6.78 5.38 -4.99
N SER A 230 -6.34 4.49 -4.09
CA SER A 230 -6.28 4.78 -2.65
C SER A 230 -5.33 5.93 -2.32
N VAL A 231 -4.14 5.95 -2.91
CA VAL A 231 -3.18 7.06 -2.73
C VAL A 231 -3.72 8.38 -3.30
N SER A 232 -4.51 8.31 -4.38
CA SER A 232 -5.05 9.51 -5.04
C SER A 232 -6.21 10.16 -4.28
N ILE A 233 -7.03 9.37 -3.58
CA ILE A 233 -8.18 9.89 -2.81
C ILE A 233 -7.83 10.37 -1.41
N VAL A 234 -6.74 9.86 -0.81
CA VAL A 234 -6.32 10.24 0.54
C VAL A 234 -5.62 11.60 0.51
N PRO A 235 -6.08 12.60 1.30
CA PRO A 235 -5.47 13.93 1.28
C PRO A 235 -4.01 13.89 1.73
N ARG A 236 -3.15 14.66 1.06
CA ARG A 236 -1.71 14.67 1.33
C ARG A 236 -1.36 15.18 2.73
N GLN A 237 -2.08 16.19 3.21
CA GLN A 237 -1.78 16.90 4.46
C GLN A 237 -2.56 16.38 5.67
N VAL A 238 -2.71 15.06 5.82
CA VAL A 238 -3.26 14.46 7.05
C VAL A 238 -2.15 14.04 8.01
N MET A 239 -2.53 13.63 9.23
CA MET A 239 -1.58 12.98 10.13
C MET A 239 -1.07 11.69 9.49
N PRO A 240 0.22 11.35 9.64
CA PRO A 240 0.80 10.13 9.08
C PRO A 240 -0.03 8.87 9.25
N TRP A 241 -0.40 8.55 10.50
CA TRP A 241 -1.19 7.37 10.82
C TRP A 241 -2.56 7.36 10.16
N THR A 242 -3.24 8.51 10.08
CA THR A 242 -4.51 8.65 9.38
C THR A 242 -4.35 8.35 7.89
N GLY A 243 -3.31 8.89 7.26
CA GLY A 243 -3.01 8.64 5.85
C GLY A 243 -2.76 7.16 5.57
N PHE A 244 -1.90 6.51 6.37
CA PHE A 244 -1.62 5.08 6.24
C PHE A 244 -2.89 4.23 6.40
N LEU A 245 -3.64 4.45 7.49
CA LEU A 245 -4.86 3.69 7.76
C LEU A 245 -5.85 3.78 6.59
N LEU A 246 -6.11 4.98 6.09
CA LEU A 246 -7.02 5.18 4.96
C LEU A 246 -6.52 4.51 3.69
N VAL A 247 -5.22 4.61 3.36
CA VAL A 247 -4.68 3.94 2.18
C VAL A 247 -4.79 2.42 2.29
N TYR A 248 -4.51 1.82 3.44
CA TYR A 248 -4.71 0.37 3.62
C TYR A 248 -6.17 -0.03 3.51
N GLU A 249 -7.06 0.68 4.21
CA GLU A 249 -8.48 0.42 4.20
C GLU A 249 -9.06 0.45 2.78
N TRP A 250 -8.76 1.51 2.03
CA TRP A 250 -9.24 1.65 0.66
C TRP A 250 -8.57 0.69 -0.31
N THR A 251 -7.27 0.43 -0.16
CA THR A 251 -6.55 -0.51 -1.03
C THR A 251 -7.16 -1.90 -0.90
N LEU A 252 -7.37 -2.36 0.34
CA LEU A 252 -8.00 -3.64 0.61
C LEU A 252 -9.46 -3.67 0.13
N THR A 253 -10.24 -2.62 0.39
CA THR A 253 -11.65 -2.56 -0.02
C THR A 253 -11.81 -2.65 -1.54
N ILE A 254 -11.06 -1.83 -2.29
CA ILE A 254 -11.11 -1.84 -3.75
C ILE A 254 -10.56 -3.17 -4.28
N PHE A 255 -9.48 -3.70 -3.69
CA PHE A 255 -8.90 -4.98 -4.12
C PHE A 255 -9.89 -6.14 -3.93
N PHE A 256 -10.56 -6.21 -2.78
CA PHE A 256 -11.59 -7.22 -2.52
C PHE A 256 -12.77 -7.09 -3.47
N LEU A 257 -13.18 -5.86 -3.82
CA LEU A 257 -14.23 -5.64 -4.81
C LEU A 257 -13.83 -6.12 -6.20
N LEU A 258 -12.62 -5.78 -6.67
CA LEU A 258 -12.12 -6.14 -7.99
C LEU A 258 -11.89 -7.65 -8.11
N VAL A 259 -11.11 -8.23 -7.19
CA VAL A 259 -10.77 -9.66 -7.22
C VAL A 259 -11.98 -10.50 -6.86
N GLY A 260 -12.82 -10.09 -5.90
CA GLY A 260 -14.06 -10.78 -5.58
C GLY A 260 -15.03 -10.83 -6.77
N SER A 261 -15.18 -9.71 -7.50
CA SER A 261 -15.99 -9.67 -8.73
C SER A 261 -15.42 -10.57 -9.81
N TYR A 262 -14.09 -10.60 -9.99
CA TYR A 262 -13.43 -11.51 -10.91
C TYR A 262 -13.67 -12.98 -10.55
N LEU A 263 -13.50 -13.36 -9.28
CA LEU A 263 -13.75 -14.72 -8.81
C LEU A 263 -15.21 -15.13 -9.01
N HIS A 264 -16.17 -14.20 -8.83
CA HIS A 264 -17.57 -14.46 -9.14
C HIS A 264 -17.82 -14.74 -10.63
N ILE A 265 -17.13 -14.04 -11.52
CA ILE A 265 -17.17 -14.32 -12.97
C ILE A 265 -16.58 -15.71 -13.25
N VAL A 266 -15.44 -16.04 -12.64
CA VAL A 266 -14.80 -17.36 -12.77
C VAL A 266 -15.70 -18.49 -12.27
N TYR A 267 -16.38 -18.29 -11.14
CA TYR A 267 -17.37 -19.23 -10.60
C TYR A 267 -18.53 -19.45 -11.58
N ARG A 268 -19.12 -18.35 -12.10
CA ARG A 268 -20.20 -18.43 -13.10
C ARG A 268 -19.76 -19.11 -14.38
N TRP A 269 -18.52 -18.89 -14.79
CA TRP A 269 -17.94 -19.53 -15.96
C TRP A 269 -17.81 -21.04 -15.76
N GLY A 270 -17.30 -21.47 -14.60
CA GLY A 270 -17.27 -22.89 -14.22
C GLY A 270 -18.66 -23.52 -14.26
N LYS A 271 -19.66 -22.85 -13.68
CA LYS A 271 -21.05 -23.31 -13.69
C LYS A 271 -21.65 -23.45 -15.09
N LEU A 272 -21.37 -22.49 -15.97
CA LEU A 272 -21.85 -22.52 -17.36
C LEU A 272 -21.28 -23.72 -18.12
N ILE A 273 -19.98 -24.00 -17.97
CA ILE A 273 -19.34 -25.18 -18.58
C ILE A 273 -19.84 -26.49 -17.95
N GLY A 274 -20.03 -26.51 -16.62
CA GLY A 274 -20.63 -27.64 -15.91
C GLY A 274 -21.99 -28.03 -16.50
N ASN A 275 -22.88 -27.05 -16.65
CA ASN A 275 -24.22 -27.26 -17.20
C ASN A 275 -24.20 -27.70 -18.68
N GLN A 276 -23.32 -27.14 -19.51
CA GLN A 276 -23.17 -27.58 -20.91
C GLN A 276 -22.68 -29.02 -21.04
N SER A 277 -21.71 -29.41 -20.20
CA SER A 277 -21.21 -30.80 -20.19
C SER A 277 -22.27 -31.80 -19.70
N ALA A 278 -23.13 -31.38 -18.77
CA ALA A 278 -24.28 -32.17 -18.32
C ALA A 278 -25.35 -32.32 -19.42
N SER A 279 -25.67 -31.25 -20.16
CA SER A 279 -26.63 -31.33 -21.27
C SER A 279 -26.15 -32.18 -22.44
N LEU A 280 -24.83 -32.20 -22.72
CA LEU A 280 -24.23 -33.09 -23.72
C LEU A 280 -24.27 -34.56 -23.26
N SER A 281 -24.06 -34.82 -21.96
CA SER A 281 -24.13 -36.18 -21.41
C SER A 281 -25.55 -36.77 -21.43
N LEU A 282 -26.58 -35.93 -21.26
CA LEU A 282 -27.99 -36.32 -21.36
C LEU A 282 -28.42 -36.74 -22.78
N HIS A 283 -27.65 -36.38 -23.81
CA HIS A 283 -27.95 -36.77 -25.19
C HIS A 283 -27.22 -38.04 -25.64
N SER A 284 -26.34 -38.62 -24.81
CA SER A 284 -25.50 -39.77 -25.21
C SER A 284 -25.80 -41.09 -24.49
N GLU A 285 -26.60 -41.14 -23.42
CA GLU A 285 -26.96 -42.41 -22.79
C GLU A 285 -28.42 -42.45 -22.36
N SER A 286 -29.20 -43.21 -23.12
CA SER A 286 -30.48 -43.75 -22.70
C SER A 286 -30.24 -44.89 -21.69
N VAL A 287 -30.95 -44.81 -20.56
CA VAL A 287 -31.27 -45.92 -19.62
C VAL A 287 -30.10 -46.47 -18.80
N ALA A 288 -29.92 -45.91 -17.60
CA ALA A 288 -29.61 -46.69 -16.41
C ALA A 288 -30.20 -45.98 -15.18
N TYR A 289 -31.29 -46.55 -14.66
CA TYR A 289 -31.83 -46.23 -13.35
C TYR A 289 -30.74 -46.58 -12.32
N ASP A 290 -30.24 -45.60 -11.57
CA ASP A 290 -29.62 -45.94 -10.29
C ASP A 290 -30.01 -44.99 -9.16
N SER A 291 -30.18 -45.63 -8.02
CA SER A 291 -31.05 -45.29 -6.92
C SER A 291 -30.37 -44.38 -5.90
N GLY A 292 -31.00 -43.24 -5.62
CA GLY A 292 -31.22 -42.74 -4.26
C GLY A 292 -30.09 -42.82 -3.23
N LYS A 293 -28.95 -42.16 -3.44
CA LYS A 293 -28.03 -41.74 -2.34
C LYS A 293 -27.39 -40.38 -2.62
N GLY A 294 -28.21 -39.32 -2.68
CA GLY A 294 -27.75 -37.95 -2.98
C GLY A 294 -27.84 -36.94 -1.83
N HIS A 295 -28.23 -37.35 -0.62
CA HIS A 295 -28.45 -36.42 0.50
C HIS A 295 -27.26 -36.39 1.47
N PHE A 296 -26.08 -35.90 1.08
CA PHE A 296 -25.04 -35.49 2.07
C PHE A 296 -23.97 -34.51 1.55
N ARG A 297 -24.20 -33.76 0.46
CA ARG A 297 -23.28 -32.68 0.04
C ARG A 297 -24.03 -31.38 -0.25
N MET A 298 -24.75 -30.90 0.74
CA MET A 298 -25.22 -29.51 0.76
C MET A 298 -24.49 -28.77 1.89
N MET A 299 -23.16 -28.87 1.87
CA MET A 299 -22.31 -28.06 2.74
C MET A 299 -22.18 -26.68 2.09
N SER A 300 -22.95 -25.72 2.61
CA SER A 300 -22.61 -24.30 2.55
C SER A 300 -21.32 -24.08 3.36
N SER A 301 -20.21 -24.66 2.92
CA SER A 301 -18.93 -24.45 3.57
C SER A 301 -18.40 -23.12 3.08
N CYS A 302 -18.40 -22.13 3.97
CA CYS A 302 -17.52 -20.97 3.88
C CYS A 302 -16.13 -21.46 3.41
N ASP A 303 -15.65 -20.91 2.29
CA ASP A 303 -14.41 -21.40 1.67
C ASP A 303 -13.21 -20.97 2.50
N SER A 304 -12.82 -21.82 3.45
CA SER A 304 -11.72 -21.55 4.37
C SER A 304 -10.42 -21.22 3.64
N ALA A 305 -10.19 -21.77 2.43
CA ALA A 305 -8.99 -21.49 1.65
C ALA A 305 -8.93 -20.02 1.20
N THR A 306 -10.03 -19.48 0.68
CA THR A 306 -10.11 -18.07 0.27
C THR A 306 -9.85 -17.13 1.45
N TRP A 307 -10.36 -17.48 2.63
CA TRP A 307 -10.06 -16.74 3.86
C TRP A 307 -8.58 -16.81 4.27
N TYR A 308 -7.96 -18.00 4.25
CA TYR A 308 -6.55 -18.14 4.60
C TYR A 308 -5.64 -17.39 3.62
N TYR A 309 -5.89 -17.49 2.32
CA TYR A 309 -5.11 -16.76 1.33
C TYR A 309 -5.35 -15.25 1.40
N GLY A 310 -6.60 -14.81 1.57
CA GLY A 310 -6.92 -13.39 1.73
C GLY A 310 -6.29 -12.77 2.98
N LEU A 311 -6.40 -13.44 4.14
CA LEU A 311 -5.78 -13.01 5.39
C LEU A 311 -4.25 -13.05 5.30
N GLY A 312 -3.68 -14.07 4.66
CA GLY A 312 -2.24 -14.16 4.43
C GLY A 312 -1.72 -13.00 3.56
N ALA A 313 -2.42 -12.66 2.47
CA ALA A 313 -2.06 -11.54 1.61
C ALA A 313 -2.19 -10.21 2.35
N ALA A 314 -3.28 -9.99 3.09
CA ALA A 314 -3.47 -8.78 3.90
C ALA A 314 -2.40 -8.65 5.00
N PHE A 315 -2.06 -9.75 5.67
CA PHE A 315 -0.99 -9.78 6.66
C PHE A 315 0.36 -9.42 6.03
N LEU A 316 0.74 -10.03 4.91
CA LEU A 316 2.00 -9.73 4.22
C LEU A 316 2.05 -8.30 3.69
N ALA A 317 0.91 -7.77 3.21
CA ALA A 317 0.78 -6.39 2.75
C ALA A 317 0.93 -5.36 3.88
N LEU A 318 0.54 -5.71 5.11
CA LEU A 318 0.76 -4.90 6.31
C LEU A 318 2.18 -5.09 6.89
N ALA A 319 2.66 -6.34 6.92
CA ALA A 319 3.94 -6.68 7.52
C ALA A 319 5.10 -6.11 6.72
N THR A 320 5.10 -6.24 5.39
CA THR A 320 6.13 -5.71 4.49
C THR A 320 6.53 -4.27 4.84
N PRO A 321 5.57 -3.35 4.99
CA PRO A 321 5.89 -1.97 5.32
C PRO A 321 6.17 -1.70 6.79
N LEU A 322 5.60 -2.47 7.72
CA LEU A 322 5.75 -2.26 9.17
C LEU A 322 7.01 -2.90 9.75
N LEU A 323 7.50 -3.99 9.16
CA LEU A 323 8.66 -4.77 9.63
C LEU A 323 9.92 -3.91 9.88
N PRO A 324 10.32 -2.98 8.98
CA PRO A 324 11.48 -2.14 9.23
C PRO A 324 11.34 -1.29 10.50
N SER A 325 10.14 -0.77 10.76
CA SER A 325 9.86 0.02 11.95
C SER A 325 9.83 -0.84 13.21
N VAL A 326 9.26 -2.04 13.13
CA VAL A 326 9.23 -3.02 14.25
C VAL A 326 10.64 -3.45 14.64
N PHE A 327 11.55 -3.61 13.68
CA PHE A 327 12.96 -3.92 13.95
C PHE A 327 13.80 -2.69 14.33
N GLY A 328 13.20 -1.50 14.43
CA GLY A 328 13.91 -0.27 14.78
C GLY A 328 14.94 0.17 13.74
N VAL A 329 14.83 -0.31 12.49
CA VAL A 329 15.73 0.09 11.41
C VAL A 329 15.48 1.56 11.10
N THR A 330 16.50 2.41 11.18
CA THR A 330 16.41 3.84 10.84
C THR A 330 17.04 4.18 9.50
N ALA A 331 18.05 3.41 9.08
CA ALA A 331 18.75 3.63 7.83
C ALA A 331 17.84 3.44 6.61
N LEU A 332 17.72 4.49 5.79
CA LEU A 332 16.81 4.53 4.63
C LEU A 332 17.03 3.35 3.67
N PHE A 333 18.27 3.08 3.26
CA PHE A 333 18.57 2.02 2.31
C PHE A 333 18.24 0.63 2.84
N LEU A 334 18.48 0.37 4.13
CA LEU A 334 18.13 -0.90 4.76
C LEU A 334 16.61 -1.05 4.88
N ARG A 335 15.88 0.03 5.21
CA ARG A 335 14.41 0.05 5.19
C ARG A 335 13.87 -0.31 3.80
N LEU A 336 14.36 0.36 2.76
CA LEU A 336 13.96 0.10 1.37
C LEU A 336 14.28 -1.34 0.96
N GLY A 337 15.45 -1.85 1.31
CA GLY A 337 15.83 -3.25 1.05
C GLY A 337 14.87 -4.26 1.69
N LEU A 338 14.51 -4.05 2.97
CA LEU A 338 13.53 -4.89 3.66
C LEU A 338 12.13 -4.82 3.01
N MET A 339 11.70 -3.63 2.59
CA MET A 339 10.42 -3.46 1.90
C MET A 339 10.41 -4.15 0.53
N VAL A 340 11.51 -4.09 -0.22
CA VAL A 340 11.65 -4.81 -1.50
C VAL A 340 11.56 -6.32 -1.27
N MET A 341 12.26 -6.86 -0.27
CA MET A 341 12.20 -8.28 0.06
C MET A 341 10.81 -8.73 0.54
N GLY A 342 10.14 -7.92 1.37
CA GLY A 342 8.76 -8.18 1.76
C GLY A 342 7.80 -8.11 0.57
N GLY A 343 7.99 -7.15 -0.32
CA GLY A 343 7.21 -6.99 -1.56
C GLY A 343 7.38 -8.18 -2.51
N LEU A 344 8.59 -8.70 -2.68
CA LEU A 344 8.84 -9.93 -3.44
C LEU A 344 8.17 -11.15 -2.81
N THR A 345 8.18 -11.24 -1.49
CA THR A 345 7.49 -12.31 -0.74
C THR A 345 5.98 -12.23 -0.93
N LEU A 346 5.41 -11.03 -0.80
CA LEU A 346 4.00 -10.76 -1.05
C LEU A 346 3.61 -11.10 -2.50
N ALA A 347 4.39 -10.66 -3.49
CA ALA A 347 4.14 -10.94 -4.90
C ALA A 347 4.16 -12.46 -5.19
N SER A 348 5.11 -13.18 -4.61
CA SER A 348 5.20 -14.64 -4.74
C SER A 348 3.97 -15.32 -4.13
N PHE A 349 3.57 -14.90 -2.93
CA PHE A 349 2.38 -15.41 -2.25
C PHE A 349 1.09 -15.09 -3.05
N MET A 350 0.94 -13.86 -3.54
CA MET A 350 -0.21 -13.43 -4.34
C MET A 350 -0.31 -14.18 -5.66
N THR A 351 0.81 -14.50 -6.30
CA THR A 351 0.84 -15.30 -7.53
C THR A 351 0.25 -16.68 -7.26
N TYR A 352 0.77 -17.38 -6.24
CA TYR A 352 0.30 -18.69 -5.85
C TYR A 352 -1.17 -18.67 -5.42
N ALA A 353 -1.56 -17.70 -4.60
CA ALA A 353 -2.92 -17.53 -4.12
C ALA A 353 -3.91 -17.26 -5.26
N ALA A 354 -3.56 -16.38 -6.22
CA ALA A 354 -4.43 -16.03 -7.34
C ALA A 354 -4.74 -17.23 -8.23
N GLU A 355 -3.73 -18.04 -8.54
CA GLU A 355 -3.89 -19.27 -9.32
C GLU A 355 -4.74 -20.31 -8.58
N HIS A 356 -4.41 -20.60 -7.32
CA HIS A 356 -5.13 -21.61 -6.53
C HIS A 356 -6.59 -21.25 -6.32
N ILE A 357 -6.86 -20.02 -5.92
CA ILE A 357 -8.21 -19.57 -5.59
C ILE A 357 -9.07 -19.58 -6.86
N SER A 358 -8.55 -19.14 -8.00
CA SER A 358 -9.34 -19.11 -9.24
C SER A 358 -9.67 -20.50 -9.77
N VAL A 359 -8.70 -21.42 -9.77
CA VAL A 359 -8.91 -22.82 -10.18
C VAL A 359 -9.94 -23.48 -9.27
N ARG A 360 -9.81 -23.31 -7.96
CA ARG A 360 -10.77 -23.83 -6.98
C ARG A 360 -12.17 -23.23 -7.16
N THR A 361 -12.25 -21.93 -7.40
CA THR A 361 -13.51 -21.21 -7.62
C THR A 361 -14.21 -21.68 -8.89
N PHE A 362 -13.45 -21.89 -9.97
CA PHE A 362 -13.94 -22.47 -11.22
C PHE A 362 -14.48 -23.89 -11.01
N MET A 363 -13.70 -24.76 -10.37
CA MET A 363 -14.10 -26.14 -10.09
C MET A 363 -15.34 -26.21 -9.21
N ARG A 364 -15.44 -25.33 -8.20
CA ARG A 364 -16.65 -25.22 -7.37
C ARG A 364 -17.88 -24.87 -8.20
N GLY A 365 -17.76 -23.92 -9.13
CA GLY A 365 -18.84 -23.61 -10.07
C GLY A 365 -19.19 -24.79 -10.97
N TYR A 366 -18.18 -25.49 -11.50
CA TYR A 366 -18.35 -26.64 -12.39
C TYR A 366 -19.04 -27.84 -11.72
N GLU A 367 -18.75 -28.09 -10.44
CA GLU A 367 -19.29 -29.22 -9.67
C GLU A 367 -20.70 -28.96 -9.10
N GLU A 368 -21.11 -27.70 -8.97
CA GLU A 368 -22.40 -27.31 -8.39
C GLU A 368 -23.55 -27.55 -9.40
N ARG A 369 -24.12 -28.77 -9.37
CA ARG A 369 -25.31 -29.15 -10.15
C ARG A 369 -26.58 -28.49 -9.60
N ASP A 370 -27.53 -28.21 -10.49
CA ASP A 370 -28.81 -27.53 -10.24
C ASP A 370 -29.55 -28.01 -8.98
N ALA A 371 -29.24 -27.39 -7.84
CA ALA A 371 -30.22 -27.17 -6.79
C ALA A 371 -30.98 -25.89 -7.17
N GLN A 372 -32.13 -26.08 -7.79
CA GLN A 372 -33.09 -25.02 -8.06
C GLN A 372 -33.57 -24.45 -6.72
N THR A 373 -32.87 -23.47 -6.16
CA THR A 373 -33.43 -22.57 -5.14
C THR A 373 -32.73 -21.23 -5.23
N THR A 374 -33.51 -20.25 -5.68
CA THR A 374 -33.37 -18.82 -5.46
C THR A 374 -32.70 -18.47 -4.12
N ARG A 375 -31.38 -18.35 -4.12
CA ARG A 375 -30.64 -17.58 -3.11
C ARG A 375 -29.66 -16.69 -3.83
N ASN A 376 -29.88 -15.38 -3.69
CA ASN A 376 -28.95 -14.34 -4.10
C ASN A 376 -27.61 -14.61 -3.41
N ILE A 377 -26.68 -15.25 -4.11
CA ILE A 377 -25.29 -15.44 -3.69
C ILE A 377 -24.74 -14.03 -3.48
N CYS A 378 -24.46 -13.68 -2.23
CA CYS A 378 -23.74 -12.46 -1.91
C CYS A 378 -22.34 -12.61 -2.49
N SER A 379 -21.87 -11.64 -3.30
CA SER A 379 -20.56 -11.65 -3.96
C SER A 379 -19.35 -11.68 -2.98
N PHE A 380 -19.61 -11.79 -1.68
CA PHE A 380 -18.66 -11.70 -0.57
C PHE A 380 -18.70 -12.92 0.38
N CYS A 381 -19.36 -14.03 0.02
CA CYS A 381 -19.42 -15.25 0.84
C CYS A 381 -19.07 -16.54 0.08
#